data_AF-A0A2N9MKR5-F1
#
_entry.id   AF-A0A2N9MKR5-F1
#
_cell.length_a   1.000
_cell.length_b   1.000
_cell.length_c   1.000
_cell.angle_alpha   90.00
_cell.angle_beta   90.00
_cell.angle_gamma   90.00
#
_symmetry.space_group_name_H-M   'P 1'
#
loop_
_entity.id
_entity.type
_entity.pdbx_description
1 polymer ?
#
loop_
_entity_poly.entity_id
_entity_poly.type
_entity_poly.pdbx_seq_one_letter_code
_entity_poly.pdbx_strand_id
1 'polypeptide(L)'
;MIRLLFLAMAWGAAWGAPFSHRIHLAQGLECVECHTAAQSSTKVEDNLLPQKQVCLACHEDGEVAIPSPPVTRLSKFSHALHLKMGSAAPFIASAIDHGSYLQPPGDIRRHLNTRNPCQACHRGLEESDQVTRAALPQMADCLVCHTQIDPPFSCEDCHAKDAQLKPPSHSEHFMDAHSSGKLQLDKTTCAVCHGRTFTCMGCH
;
A
#
# COMPACT_ATOMS: atom_id res chain seq x y z
N MET A 1 -51.26 -30.55 -19.74
CA MET A 1 -50.36 -29.90 -18.76
C MET A 1 -49.23 -29.23 -19.53
N ILE A 2 -49.31 -27.91 -19.72
CA ILE A 2 -48.39 -27.12 -20.55
C ILE A 2 -47.11 -26.87 -19.73
N ARG A 3 -45.99 -27.45 -20.15
CA ARG A 3 -44.66 -27.13 -19.59
C ARG A 3 -44.21 -25.79 -20.15
N LEU A 4 -44.41 -24.72 -19.38
CA LEU A 4 -43.78 -23.41 -19.60
C LEU A 4 -42.27 -23.55 -19.34
N LEU A 5 -41.49 -23.57 -20.40
CA LEU A 5 -40.04 -23.35 -20.36
C LEU A 5 -39.81 -21.86 -20.11
N PHE A 6 -39.54 -21.49 -18.85
CA PHE A 6 -39.00 -20.18 -18.52
C PHE A 6 -37.53 -20.14 -18.96
N LEU A 7 -37.28 -19.51 -20.10
CA LEU A 7 -35.94 -19.13 -20.52
C LEU A 7 -35.53 -17.90 -19.70
N ALA A 8 -34.78 -18.11 -18.63
CA ALA A 8 -34.17 -17.01 -17.88
C ALA A 8 -33.06 -16.40 -18.74
N MET A 9 -33.34 -15.27 -19.38
CA MET A 9 -32.31 -14.42 -19.94
C MET A 9 -31.50 -13.80 -18.80
N ALA A 10 -30.35 -14.38 -18.51
CA ALA A 10 -29.35 -13.76 -17.66
C ALA A 10 -28.74 -12.56 -18.40
N TRP A 11 -29.20 -11.36 -18.08
CA TRP A 11 -28.44 -10.14 -18.37
C TRP A 11 -27.19 -10.12 -17.50
N GLY A 12 -26.09 -10.65 -18.04
CA GLY A 12 -24.77 -10.43 -17.48
C GLY A 12 -24.40 -8.96 -17.64
N ALA A 13 -24.33 -8.22 -16.53
CA ALA A 13 -23.69 -6.92 -16.52
C ALA A 13 -22.23 -7.12 -16.95
N ALA A 14 -21.86 -6.63 -18.13
CA ALA A 14 -20.47 -6.59 -18.57
C ALA A 14 -19.72 -5.60 -17.68
N TRP A 15 -19.09 -6.09 -16.63
CA TRP A 15 -18.11 -5.31 -15.88
C TRP A 15 -16.89 -5.17 -16.78
N GLY A 16 -16.54 -3.94 -17.13
CA GLY A 16 -15.32 -3.66 -17.89
C GLY A 16 -14.11 -4.30 -17.21
N ALA A 17 -13.15 -4.78 -18.00
CA ALA A 17 -11.96 -5.42 -17.47
C ALA A 17 -11.19 -4.46 -16.55
N PRO A 18 -10.60 -4.94 -15.45
CA PRO A 18 -9.79 -4.10 -14.56
C PRO A 18 -8.58 -3.52 -15.31
N PHE A 19 -8.11 -2.35 -14.87
CA PHE A 19 -6.92 -1.73 -15.44
C PHE A 19 -5.67 -2.58 -15.14
N SER A 20 -4.96 -3.00 -16.20
CA SER A 20 -3.73 -3.80 -16.13
C SER A 20 -2.51 -2.92 -16.31
N HIS A 21 -1.68 -2.76 -15.26
CA HIS A 21 -0.38 -2.11 -15.40
C HIS A 21 0.56 -2.94 -16.28
N ARG A 22 0.50 -4.27 -16.18
CA ARG A 22 1.32 -5.19 -16.99
C ARG A 22 1.22 -4.90 -18.49
N ILE A 23 0.01 -4.74 -19.01
CA ILE A 23 -0.19 -4.48 -20.45
C ILE A 23 0.34 -3.11 -20.85
N HIS A 24 0.06 -2.07 -20.05
CA HIS A 24 0.46 -0.69 -20.39
C HIS A 24 1.98 -0.50 -20.27
N LEU A 25 2.61 -1.03 -19.22
CA LEU A 25 4.07 -0.97 -19.04
C LEU A 25 4.81 -1.79 -20.10
N ALA A 26 4.22 -2.89 -20.59
CA ALA A 26 4.80 -3.67 -21.70
C ALA A 26 4.86 -2.89 -23.03
N GLN A 27 4.10 -1.80 -23.17
CA GLN A 27 4.19 -0.90 -24.33
C GLN A 27 5.32 0.15 -24.20
N GLY A 28 6.11 0.10 -23.12
CA GLY A 28 7.20 1.05 -22.87
C GLY A 28 6.73 2.39 -22.30
N LEU A 29 5.50 2.46 -21.78
CA LEU A 29 5.00 3.64 -21.08
C LEU A 29 5.64 3.76 -19.71
N GLU A 30 6.11 4.95 -19.37
CA GLU A 30 6.65 5.28 -18.06
C GLU A 30 5.56 5.68 -17.07
N CYS A 31 5.83 5.51 -15.78
CA CYS A 31 4.83 5.73 -14.72
C CYS A 31 4.22 7.14 -14.77
N VAL A 32 5.04 8.14 -15.12
CA VAL A 32 4.69 9.57 -15.09
C VAL A 32 3.98 10.05 -16.35
N GLU A 33 3.92 9.23 -17.40
CA GLU A 33 3.10 9.53 -18.59
C GLU A 33 1.62 9.51 -18.22
N CYS A 34 1.23 8.58 -17.34
CA CYS A 34 -0.13 8.50 -16.82
C CYS A 34 -0.30 9.27 -15.51
N HIS A 35 0.65 9.15 -14.58
CA HIS A 35 0.60 9.80 -13.27
C HIS A 35 1.32 11.15 -13.26
N THR A 36 0.90 12.06 -14.14
CA THR A 36 1.61 13.30 -14.46
C THR A 36 1.82 14.24 -13.26
N ALA A 37 0.92 14.21 -12.28
CA ALA A 37 1.02 15.02 -11.05
C ALA A 37 1.87 14.37 -9.95
N ALA A 38 2.26 13.09 -10.08
CA ALA A 38 2.89 12.36 -8.98
C ALA A 38 4.25 12.94 -8.60
N GLN A 39 5.06 13.39 -9.56
CA GLN A 39 6.40 13.90 -9.28
C GLN A 39 6.41 15.21 -8.49
N SER A 40 5.37 16.03 -8.61
CA SER A 40 5.26 17.34 -7.98
C SER A 40 4.34 17.36 -6.75
N SER A 41 3.64 16.26 -6.47
CA SER A 41 2.73 16.16 -5.34
C SER A 41 3.45 16.29 -4.00
N THR A 42 2.88 17.10 -3.12
CA THR A 42 3.43 17.39 -1.79
C THR A 42 2.48 17.04 -0.65
N LYS A 43 1.29 16.53 -0.99
CA LYS A 43 0.16 16.36 -0.07
C LYS A 43 -0.51 15.00 -0.29
N VAL A 44 -1.09 14.46 0.78
CA VAL A 44 -1.80 13.16 0.74
C VAL A 44 -3.18 13.27 0.09
N GLU A 45 -3.75 14.48 0.07
CA GLU A 45 -5.07 14.76 -0.51
C GLU A 45 -5.04 14.94 -2.03
N ASP A 46 -3.85 15.05 -2.63
CA ASP A 46 -3.72 15.21 -4.07
C ASP A 46 -4.24 13.94 -4.79
N ASN A 47 -5.13 14.11 -5.77
CA ASN A 47 -5.54 13.01 -6.63
C ASN A 47 -4.47 12.76 -7.70
N LEU A 48 -3.69 11.71 -7.51
CA LEU A 48 -2.60 11.32 -8.41
C LEU A 48 -3.00 10.22 -9.39
N LEU A 49 -4.29 9.88 -9.49
CA LEU A 49 -4.76 9.00 -10.55
C LEU A 49 -4.67 9.71 -11.91
N PRO A 50 -4.46 8.96 -13.02
CA PRO A 50 -4.47 9.53 -14.36
C PRO A 50 -5.82 10.19 -14.63
N GLN A 51 -5.79 11.33 -15.30
CA GLN A 51 -7.01 11.96 -15.79
C GLN A 51 -7.53 11.18 -17.00
N LYS A 52 -8.85 11.19 -17.21
CA LYS A 52 -9.50 10.50 -18.35
C LYS A 52 -8.84 10.85 -19.68
N GLN A 53 -8.40 12.09 -19.85
CA GLN A 53 -7.74 12.61 -21.05
C GLN A 53 -6.46 11.84 -21.42
N VAL A 54 -5.71 11.33 -20.43
CA VAL A 54 -4.52 10.49 -20.69
C VAL A 54 -4.94 9.22 -21.44
N CYS A 55 -6.02 8.59 -21.00
CA CYS A 55 -6.51 7.35 -21.60
C CYS A 55 -7.06 7.59 -23.01
N LEU A 56 -7.77 8.72 -23.20
CA LEU A 56 -8.36 9.10 -24.48
C LEU A 56 -7.34 9.44 -25.57
N ALA A 57 -6.04 9.52 -25.24
CA ALA A 57 -4.99 9.63 -26.24
C ALA A 57 -4.87 8.37 -27.12
N CYS A 58 -5.26 7.20 -26.58
CA CYS A 58 -5.17 5.91 -27.26
C CYS A 58 -6.49 5.12 -27.27
N HIS A 59 -7.41 5.39 -26.33
CA HIS A 59 -8.68 4.69 -26.18
C HIS A 59 -9.87 5.56 -26.57
N GLU A 60 -10.95 4.92 -27.03
CA GLU A 60 -12.20 5.62 -27.29
C GLU A 60 -12.97 5.93 -25.99
N ASP A 61 -13.82 6.96 -26.03
CA ASP A 61 -14.66 7.28 -24.88
C ASP A 61 -15.70 6.16 -24.64
N GLY A 62 -15.90 5.80 -23.37
CA GLY A 62 -16.77 4.70 -22.94
C GLY A 62 -16.06 3.36 -22.72
N GLU A 63 -14.82 3.21 -23.21
CA GLU A 63 -14.00 2.01 -22.94
C GLU A 63 -13.29 2.07 -21.59
N VAL A 64 -13.19 3.26 -21.00
CA VAL A 64 -12.34 3.53 -19.84
C VAL A 64 -13.17 3.89 -18.61
N ALA A 65 -13.01 3.11 -17.55
CA ALA A 65 -13.52 3.42 -16.22
C ALA A 65 -12.37 3.74 -15.27
N ILE A 66 -12.31 4.98 -14.77
CA ILE A 66 -11.35 5.39 -13.74
C ILE A 66 -12.09 5.45 -12.40
N PRO A 67 -11.77 4.57 -11.44
CA PRO A 67 -12.42 4.60 -10.13
C PRO A 67 -12.01 5.86 -9.35
N SER A 68 -12.81 6.22 -8.36
CA SER A 68 -12.40 7.26 -7.40
C SER A 68 -11.14 6.83 -6.65
N PRO A 69 -10.23 7.77 -6.33
CA PRO A 69 -9.02 7.44 -5.59
C PRO A 69 -9.37 6.84 -4.22
N PRO A 70 -8.64 5.81 -3.78
CA PRO A 70 -8.85 5.25 -2.46
C PRO A 70 -8.51 6.29 -1.38
N VAL A 71 -9.30 6.32 -0.30
CA VAL A 71 -8.98 7.17 0.85
C VAL A 71 -7.68 6.66 1.50
N THR A 72 -6.73 7.59 1.64
CA THR A 72 -5.47 7.37 2.35
C THR A 72 -5.68 7.48 3.85
N ARG A 73 -4.86 6.75 4.62
CA ARG A 73 -4.85 6.77 6.09
C ARG A 73 -3.62 7.49 6.64
N LEU A 74 -2.83 8.11 5.76
CA LEU A 74 -1.68 8.92 6.13
C LEU A 74 -2.12 10.34 6.45
N SER A 75 -1.50 10.98 7.44
CA SER A 75 -1.71 12.41 7.72
C SER A 75 -0.88 13.29 6.78
N LYS A 76 0.35 12.88 6.46
CA LYS A 76 1.29 13.63 5.63
C LYS A 76 2.15 12.70 4.79
N PHE A 77 2.35 13.06 3.53
CA PHE A 77 3.25 12.39 2.59
C PHE A 77 3.49 13.31 1.41
N SER A 78 4.72 13.33 0.90
CA SER A 78 5.12 14.14 -0.24
C SER A 78 5.92 13.30 -1.22
N HIS A 79 5.33 12.98 -2.37
CA HIS A 79 6.04 12.27 -3.44
C HIS A 79 7.24 13.09 -3.90
N ALA A 80 7.10 14.41 -4.06
CA ALA A 80 8.18 15.28 -4.49
C ALA A 80 9.42 15.24 -3.57
N LEU A 81 9.23 15.09 -2.25
CA LEU A 81 10.36 14.96 -1.31
C LEU A 81 10.99 13.57 -1.38
N HIS A 82 10.17 12.51 -1.43
CA HIS A 82 10.68 11.13 -1.48
C HIS A 82 11.34 10.80 -2.82
N LEU A 83 10.92 11.42 -3.93
CA LEU A 83 11.56 11.21 -5.23
C LEU A 83 12.92 11.92 -5.33
N LYS A 84 13.17 12.97 -4.54
CA LYS A 84 14.48 13.67 -4.53
C LYS A 84 15.62 12.82 -3.98
N MET A 85 15.35 11.84 -3.12
CA MET A 85 16.37 10.90 -2.63
C MET A 85 16.66 9.76 -3.63
N GLY A 86 15.95 9.71 -4.76
CA GLY A 86 16.05 8.60 -5.71
C GLY A 86 15.29 7.36 -5.27
N SER A 87 15.74 6.19 -5.70
CA SER A 87 15.08 4.92 -5.36
C SER A 87 15.32 4.54 -3.90
N ALA A 88 14.24 4.33 -3.15
CA ALA A 88 14.30 3.80 -1.78
C ALA A 88 14.66 2.30 -1.74
N ALA A 89 14.64 1.62 -2.89
CA ALA A 89 14.75 0.16 -2.95
C ALA A 89 16.03 -0.41 -2.30
N PRO A 90 17.23 0.17 -2.48
CA PRO A 90 18.44 -0.33 -1.84
C PRO A 90 18.41 -0.25 -0.31
N PHE A 91 17.80 0.80 0.26
CA PHE A 91 17.71 0.99 1.70
C PHE A 91 16.76 -0.05 2.31
N ILE A 92 15.61 -0.26 1.67
CA ILE A 92 14.62 -1.25 2.12
C ILE A 92 15.19 -2.67 1.97
N ALA A 93 15.87 -2.97 0.85
CA ALA A 93 16.52 -4.26 0.63
C ALA A 93 17.57 -4.53 1.71
N SER A 94 18.43 -3.54 1.99
CA SER A 94 19.42 -3.61 3.06
C SER A 94 18.76 -3.84 4.42
N ALA A 95 17.67 -3.14 4.74
CA ALA A 95 16.97 -3.33 6.01
C ALA A 95 16.42 -4.75 6.16
N ILE A 96 15.94 -5.36 5.07
CA ILE A 96 15.49 -6.75 5.08
C ILE A 96 16.67 -7.70 5.25
N ASP A 97 17.72 -7.54 4.45
CA ASP A 97 18.87 -8.44 4.40
C ASP A 97 19.66 -8.44 5.71
N HIS A 98 19.75 -7.30 6.39
CA HIS A 98 20.39 -7.15 7.69
C HIS A 98 19.42 -7.35 8.87
N GLY A 99 18.17 -7.70 8.58
CA GLY A 99 17.16 -8.01 9.57
C GLY A 99 16.80 -6.82 10.46
N SER A 100 16.90 -5.58 9.99
CA SER A 100 16.43 -4.35 10.67
C SER A 100 15.01 -3.92 10.26
N TYR A 101 14.44 -4.51 9.21
CA TYR A 101 13.05 -4.31 8.79
C TYR A 101 12.06 -4.73 9.91
N LEU A 102 11.05 -3.90 10.20
CA LEU A 102 10.24 -4.00 11.44
C LEU A 102 9.03 -4.94 11.35
N GLN A 103 8.95 -5.77 10.31
CA GLN A 103 7.92 -6.80 10.17
C GLN A 103 8.43 -7.94 9.27
N PRO A 104 7.75 -9.10 9.21
CA PRO A 104 8.05 -10.11 8.20
C PRO A 104 7.94 -9.52 6.79
N PRO A 105 9.01 -9.58 5.96
CA PRO A 105 9.01 -8.93 4.65
C PRO A 105 8.12 -9.61 3.61
N GLY A 106 7.69 -10.86 3.84
CA GLY A 106 6.96 -11.61 2.81
C GLY A 106 7.80 -11.74 1.53
N ASP A 107 7.19 -11.43 0.38
CA ASP A 107 7.85 -11.50 -0.93
C ASP A 107 8.49 -10.18 -1.38
N ILE A 108 8.36 -9.08 -0.62
CA ILE A 108 8.72 -7.74 -1.11
C ILE A 108 10.18 -7.63 -1.57
N ARG A 109 11.09 -8.41 -0.96
CA ARG A 109 12.53 -8.37 -1.27
C ARG A 109 12.84 -8.66 -2.74
N ARG A 110 12.01 -9.47 -3.42
CA ARG A 110 12.17 -9.79 -4.84
C ARG A 110 11.96 -8.58 -5.75
N HIS A 111 11.15 -7.61 -5.31
CA HIS A 111 10.81 -6.41 -6.06
C HIS A 111 11.77 -5.23 -5.83
N LEU A 112 12.76 -5.38 -4.93
CA LEU A 112 13.66 -4.29 -4.55
C LEU A 112 14.95 -4.23 -5.39
N ASN A 113 15.11 -5.11 -6.38
CA ASN A 113 16.17 -5.00 -7.37
C ASN A 113 15.77 -4.05 -8.51
N THR A 114 15.42 -2.80 -8.17
CA THR A 114 14.96 -1.81 -9.12
C THR A 114 15.62 -0.45 -8.89
N ARG A 115 15.93 0.24 -9.99
CA ARG A 115 16.35 1.65 -9.98
C ARG A 115 15.16 2.60 -10.13
N ASN A 116 13.98 2.09 -10.47
CA ASN A 116 12.79 2.90 -10.62
C ASN A 116 12.31 3.36 -9.22
N PRO A 117 12.30 4.67 -8.93
CA PRO A 117 11.93 5.18 -7.62
C PRO A 117 10.44 5.01 -7.31
N CYS A 118 9.57 4.93 -8.33
CA CYS A 118 8.17 4.59 -8.13
C CYS A 118 8.04 3.14 -7.66
N GLN A 119 8.70 2.20 -8.33
CA GLN A 119 8.61 0.77 -8.02
C GLN A 119 9.30 0.37 -6.71
N ALA A 120 10.19 1.22 -6.18
CA ALA A 120 10.77 1.01 -4.85
C ALA A 120 9.70 0.85 -3.75
N CYS A 121 8.59 1.58 -3.89
CA CYS A 121 7.44 1.54 -2.99
C CYS A 121 6.21 0.90 -3.66
N HIS A 122 5.99 1.18 -4.95
CA HIS A 122 4.87 0.67 -5.74
C HIS A 122 5.23 -0.64 -6.46
N ARG A 123 5.13 -1.77 -5.75
CA ARG A 123 5.75 -3.04 -6.17
C ARG A 123 4.81 -3.91 -6.98
N GLY A 124 5.40 -4.77 -7.82
CA GLY A 124 4.67 -5.78 -8.60
C GLY A 124 3.82 -5.23 -9.75
N LEU A 125 3.94 -3.94 -10.11
CA LEU A 125 3.12 -3.31 -11.14
C LEU A 125 3.33 -3.92 -12.54
N GLU A 126 4.55 -4.34 -12.87
CA GLU A 126 4.88 -4.98 -14.14
C GLU A 126 4.21 -6.35 -14.31
N GLU A 127 3.81 -6.99 -13.22
CA GLU A 127 3.15 -8.29 -13.20
C GLU A 127 1.62 -8.15 -12.94
N SER A 128 1.12 -6.94 -12.70
CA SER A 128 -0.25 -6.74 -12.20
C SER A 128 -1.27 -6.43 -13.28
N ASP A 129 -2.28 -7.30 -13.39
CA ASP A 129 -3.45 -7.11 -14.25
C ASP A 129 -4.60 -6.34 -13.58
N GLN A 130 -4.38 -5.87 -12.35
CA GLN A 130 -5.37 -5.11 -11.58
C GLN A 130 -4.71 -4.08 -10.66
N VAL A 131 -5.46 -3.06 -10.28
CA VAL A 131 -5.02 -2.05 -9.29
C VAL A 131 -5.48 -2.50 -7.92
N THR A 132 -4.53 -2.85 -7.04
CA THR A 132 -4.82 -3.30 -5.68
C THR A 132 -3.92 -2.63 -4.65
N ARG A 133 -4.32 -2.67 -3.38
CA ARG A 133 -3.49 -2.16 -2.28
C ARG A 133 -2.22 -2.98 -2.05
N ALA A 134 -2.09 -4.17 -2.64
CA ALA A 134 -0.91 -5.02 -2.48
C ALA A 134 0.35 -4.37 -3.07
N ALA A 135 0.18 -3.51 -4.07
CA ALA A 135 1.29 -2.75 -4.66
C ALA A 135 1.69 -1.53 -3.82
N LEU A 136 0.94 -1.13 -2.79
CA LEU A 136 1.28 0.05 -1.99
C LEU A 136 2.40 -0.25 -0.98
N PRO A 137 3.19 0.77 -0.58
CA PRO A 137 4.18 0.58 0.47
C PRO A 137 3.54 0.18 1.80
N GLN A 138 4.30 -0.58 2.58
CA GLN A 138 3.96 -1.00 3.92
C GLN A 138 4.50 0.01 4.95
N MET A 139 3.92 0.06 6.14
CA MET A 139 4.41 0.95 7.21
C MET A 139 5.91 0.72 7.50
N ALA A 140 6.36 -0.54 7.52
CA ALA A 140 7.77 -0.84 7.77
C ALA A 140 8.72 -0.30 6.68
N ASP A 141 8.25 -0.03 5.46
CA ASP A 141 9.05 0.66 4.44
C ASP A 141 9.40 2.07 4.87
N CYS A 142 8.42 2.81 5.40
CA CYS A 142 8.61 4.17 5.92
C CYS A 142 9.59 4.17 7.11
N LEU A 143 9.45 3.18 7.99
CA LEU A 143 10.23 3.06 9.22
C LEU A 143 11.69 2.65 9.00
N VAL A 144 12.09 2.32 7.77
CA VAL A 144 13.51 2.16 7.42
C VAL A 144 14.28 3.46 7.66
N CYS A 145 13.64 4.61 7.39
CA CYS A 145 14.25 5.93 7.55
C CYS A 145 13.55 6.77 8.62
N HIS A 146 12.21 6.68 8.73
CA HIS A 146 11.42 7.42 9.71
C HIS A 146 11.25 6.59 10.99
N THR A 147 12.34 6.40 11.74
CA THR A 147 12.41 5.41 12.83
C THR A 147 11.77 5.83 14.15
N GLN A 148 11.36 7.09 14.29
CA GLN A 148 10.82 7.60 15.55
C GLN A 148 9.35 7.17 15.72
N ILE A 149 9.14 6.18 16.59
CA ILE A 149 7.81 5.73 17.00
C ILE A 149 7.78 5.80 18.53
N ASP A 150 6.96 6.72 19.05
CA ASP A 150 6.74 6.93 20.47
C ASP A 150 5.23 6.84 20.74
N PRO A 151 4.67 5.63 20.89
CA PRO A 151 3.25 5.46 21.17
C PRO A 151 2.90 6.00 22.56
N PRO A 152 1.77 6.73 22.72
CA PRO A 152 0.77 7.06 21.69
C PRO A 152 1.02 8.39 20.95
N PHE A 153 2.07 9.13 21.29
CA PHE A 153 2.23 10.54 20.93
C PHE A 153 2.62 10.78 19.47
N SER A 154 3.37 9.87 18.85
CA SER A 154 3.87 10.05 17.47
C SER A 154 2.97 9.44 16.38
N CYS A 155 1.83 8.87 16.76
CA CYS A 155 0.96 8.15 15.81
C CYS A 155 0.40 9.09 14.73
N GLU A 156 -0.02 10.30 15.13
CA GLU A 156 -0.62 11.29 14.24
C GLU A 156 0.38 11.95 13.27
N ASP A 157 1.69 11.78 13.51
CA ASP A 157 2.73 12.29 12.61
C ASP A 157 2.70 11.60 11.25
N CYS A 158 2.27 10.32 11.24
CA CYS A 158 2.16 9.50 10.04
C CYS A 158 0.71 9.15 9.70
N HIS A 159 -0.16 8.94 10.69
CA HIS A 159 -1.54 8.49 10.49
C HIS A 159 -2.55 9.63 10.63
N ALA A 160 -3.64 9.56 9.85
CA ALA A 160 -4.78 10.43 10.04
C ALA A 160 -5.34 10.30 11.48
N LYS A 161 -5.85 11.39 12.06
CA LYS A 161 -6.27 11.46 13.47
C LYS A 161 -7.38 10.48 13.84
N ASP A 162 -8.23 10.15 12.87
CA ASP A 162 -9.35 9.22 13.00
C ASP A 162 -8.98 7.78 12.61
N ALA A 163 -7.70 7.51 12.34
CA ALA A 163 -7.24 6.18 12.00
C ALA A 163 -7.42 5.21 13.17
N GLN A 164 -8.15 4.12 12.92
CA GLN A 164 -8.27 3.01 13.87
C GLN A 164 -7.00 2.16 13.82
N LEU A 165 -5.99 2.54 14.62
CA LEU A 165 -4.69 1.88 14.67
C LEU A 165 -4.65 0.69 15.63
N LYS A 166 -5.59 0.64 16.58
CA LYS A 166 -5.68 -0.43 17.57
C LYS A 166 -5.97 -1.77 16.88
N PRO A 167 -5.04 -2.74 16.90
CA PRO A 167 -5.28 -4.04 16.28
C PRO A 167 -6.38 -4.82 17.02
N PRO A 168 -7.10 -5.74 16.34
CA PRO A 168 -8.10 -6.62 16.98
C PRO A 168 -7.53 -7.46 18.13
N SER A 169 -6.21 -7.74 18.11
CA SER A 169 -5.52 -8.45 19.18
C SER A 169 -5.50 -7.70 20.51
N HIS A 170 -5.61 -6.37 20.50
CA HIS A 170 -5.62 -5.53 21.71
C HIS A 170 -7.01 -5.55 22.37
N SER A 171 -7.44 -6.72 22.83
CA SER A 171 -8.65 -6.85 23.65
C SER A 171 -8.45 -6.28 25.06
N GLU A 172 -9.54 -6.10 25.80
CA GLU A 172 -9.53 -5.59 27.18
C GLU A 172 -8.57 -6.36 28.10
N HIS A 173 -8.50 -7.68 27.93
CA HIS A 173 -7.65 -8.57 28.74
C HIS A 173 -6.31 -8.91 28.08
N PHE A 174 -5.92 -8.21 27.01
CA PHE A 174 -4.69 -8.51 26.27
C PHE A 174 -3.44 -8.40 27.17
N MET A 175 -3.39 -7.39 28.04
CA MET A 175 -2.25 -7.17 28.95
C MET A 175 -2.00 -8.38 29.86
N ASP A 176 -3.07 -9.02 30.36
CA ASP A 176 -2.97 -10.21 31.21
C ASP A 176 -2.65 -11.48 30.40
N ALA A 177 -3.25 -11.59 29.20
CA ALA A 177 -3.18 -12.81 28.41
C ALA A 177 -1.88 -12.95 27.60
N HIS A 178 -1.29 -11.86 27.10
CA HIS A 178 -0.10 -11.93 26.23
C HIS A 178 1.18 -12.30 26.97
N SER A 179 1.31 -11.90 28.24
CA SER A 179 2.44 -12.24 29.11
C SER A 179 2.45 -13.72 29.52
N SER A 180 1.29 -14.40 29.44
CA SER A 180 1.13 -15.81 29.82
C SER A 180 1.75 -16.81 28.83
N GLY A 181 2.13 -16.37 27.63
CA GLY A 181 2.62 -17.22 26.55
C GLY A 181 1.56 -18.09 25.85
N LYS A 182 0.31 -18.09 26.33
CA LYS A 182 -0.77 -18.94 25.81
C LYS A 182 -1.33 -18.50 24.46
N LEU A 183 -1.14 -17.22 24.10
CA LEU A 183 -1.74 -16.63 22.90
C LEU A 183 -0.98 -16.91 21.59
N GLN A 184 0.18 -17.60 21.64
CA GLN A 184 1.01 -17.94 20.46
C GLN A 184 1.16 -16.79 19.44
N LEU A 185 1.42 -15.58 19.94
CA LEU A 185 1.52 -14.39 19.10
C LEU A 185 2.86 -14.36 18.36
N ASP A 186 2.83 -14.02 17.08
CA ASP A 186 4.03 -13.65 16.35
C ASP A 186 4.50 -12.25 16.78
N LYS A 187 5.44 -12.23 17.74
CA LYS A 187 6.00 -11.01 18.31
C LYS A 187 6.71 -10.13 17.27
N THR A 188 7.11 -10.67 16.12
CA THR A 188 7.78 -9.89 15.07
C THR A 188 6.84 -8.87 14.43
N THR A 189 5.54 -9.15 14.43
CA THR A 189 4.50 -8.24 13.92
C THR A 189 4.23 -7.04 14.82
N CYS A 190 4.65 -7.11 16.09
CA CYS A 190 4.48 -6.02 17.05
C CYS A 190 5.51 -4.90 16.85
N ALA A 191 6.69 -5.23 16.31
CA ALA A 191 7.82 -4.32 16.23
C ALA A 191 7.57 -3.11 15.31
N VAL A 192 6.65 -3.23 14.36
CA VAL A 192 6.28 -2.13 13.45
C VAL A 192 5.56 -0.99 14.17
N CYS A 193 4.86 -1.28 15.27
CA CYS A 193 4.15 -0.27 16.07
C CYS A 193 4.88 0.06 17.39
N HIS A 194 5.59 -0.89 17.97
CA HIS A 194 6.20 -0.75 19.29
C HIS A 194 7.73 -0.61 19.25
N GLY A 195 8.36 -0.79 18.09
CA GLY A 195 9.81 -0.85 17.97
C GLY A 195 10.41 -2.16 18.52
N ARG A 196 11.74 -2.23 18.55
CA ARG A 196 12.49 -3.44 18.97
C ARG A 196 12.99 -3.41 20.40
N THR A 197 13.09 -2.23 20.98
CA THR A 197 13.53 -2.00 22.35
C THR A 197 12.36 -1.91 23.32
N PHE A 198 11.17 -2.32 22.87
CA PHE A 198 9.96 -2.26 23.68
C PHE A 198 10.07 -3.22 24.86
N THR A 199 10.04 -2.68 26.07
CA THR A 199 10.10 -3.43 27.34
C THR A 199 8.73 -3.48 27.99
N CYS A 200 8.55 -4.34 28.99
CA CYS A 200 7.29 -4.47 29.74
C CYS A 200 6.80 -3.12 30.33
N MET A 201 7.71 -2.18 30.63
CA MET A 201 7.39 -0.83 31.10
C MET A 201 6.92 0.13 30.01
N GLY A 202 6.99 -0.24 28.73
CA GLY A 202 6.44 0.58 27.64
C GLY A 202 4.91 0.49 27.51
N CYS A 203 4.27 -0.43 28.23
CA CYS A 203 2.81 -0.65 28.23
C CYS A 203 2.11 -0.23 29.54
N HIS A 204 2.85 -0.04 30.63
CA HIS A 204 2.34 0.32 31.96
C HIS A 204 2.69 1.77 32.28
#